data_AF-A0AAW2UI83-F1
#
_entry.id   AF-A0AAW2UI83-F1
#
_cell.length_a   1.000
_cell.length_b   1.000
_cell.length_c   1.000
_cell.angle_alpha   90.00
_cell.angle_beta   90.00
_cell.angle_gamma   90.00
#
_symmetry.space_group_name_H-M   'P 1'
#
loop_
_entity.id
_entity.type
_entity.pdbx_description
1 polymer ?
#
loop_
_entity_poly.entity_id
_entity_poly.type
_entity_poly.pdbx_seq_one_letter_code
_entity_poly.pdbx_strand_id
1 'polypeptide(L)' 'MPQAVSSVLIREEDGRQMPIYYVSKALSGAEGRYAPIKKMALALVVTARKLRLYFLTYPVGVKTNMPLKQTLESPIPLGA' A
#
# COMPACT_ATOMS: atom_id res chain seq x y z
N MET A 1 4.86 0.06 21.16
CA MET A 1 4.17 1.09 20.36
C MET A 1 3.36 0.40 19.29
N PRO A 2 2.04 0.66 19.16
CA PRO A 2 1.26 0.17 18.02
C PRO A 2 1.84 0.77 16.73
N GLN A 3 2.14 -0.08 15.75
CA GLN A 3 2.59 0.33 14.43
C GLN A 3 1.41 0.30 13.46
N ALA A 4 1.39 1.19 12.48
CA ALA A 4 0.35 1.20 11.45
C ALA A 4 0.97 1.55 10.09
N VAL A 5 0.28 1.13 9.03
CA VAL A 5 0.55 1.56 7.66
C VAL A 5 -0.68 2.25 7.10
N SER A 6 -0.47 3.27 6.29
CA SER A 6 -1.52 4.06 5.69
C SER A 6 -1.24 4.32 4.21
N SER A 7 -2.31 4.49 3.45
CA SER A 7 -2.26 4.88 2.04
C SER A 7 -3.45 5.77 1.71
N VAL A 8 -3.29 6.59 0.68
CA VAL A 8 -4.34 7.48 0.18
C VAL A 8 -4.56 7.21 -1.30
N LEU A 9 -5.83 7.09 -1.72
CA LEU A 9 -6.22 7.14 -3.11
C LEU A 9 -6.36 8.61 -3.49
N ILE A 10 -5.61 9.04 -4.49
CA ILE A 10 -5.64 10.41 -5.01
C ILE A 10 -6.15 10.43 -6.43
N ARG A 11 -6.86 11.49 -6.79
CA ARG A 11 -7.09 11.91 -8.17
C ARG A 11 -6.10 13.01 -8.49
N GLU A 12 -5.46 12.95 -9.65
CA GLU A 12 -4.69 14.08 -10.18
C GLU A 12 -5.57 14.83 -11.18
N GLU A 13 -5.76 16.11 -10.93
CA GLU A 13 -6.59 17.01 -11.76
C GLU A 13 -5.88 18.36 -11.84
N ASP A 14 -5.56 18.80 -13.06
CA ASP A 14 -4.85 20.06 -13.33
C ASP A 14 -3.56 20.26 -12.49
N GLY A 15 -2.79 19.19 -12.29
CA GLY A 15 -1.57 19.20 -11.48
C GLY A 15 -1.81 19.23 -9.97
N ARG A 16 -3.06 19.16 -9.51
CA ARG A 16 -3.44 19.12 -8.10
C ARG A 16 -3.74 17.68 -7.69
N GLN A 17 -3.29 17.30 -6.49
CA GLN A 17 -3.61 16.00 -5.90
C GLN A 17 -4.83 16.15 -4.99
N MET A 18 -5.94 15.55 -5.39
CA MET A 18 -7.18 15.54 -4.63
C MET A 18 -7.38 14.17 -3.95
N PRO A 19 -7.30 14.06 -2.63
CA PRO A 19 -7.51 12.80 -1.94
C PRO A 19 -8.99 12.37 -2.06
N ILE A 20 -9.21 11.14 -2.50
CA ILE A 20 -10.54 10.52 -2.62
C ILE A 20 -10.81 9.63 -1.39
N TYR A 21 -9.80 8.87 -0.94
CA TYR A 21 -10.01 7.88 0.11
C TYR A 21 -8.74 7.62 0.93
N TYR A 22 -8.89 7.45 2.25
CA TYR A 22 -7.80 7.10 3.16
C TYR A 22 -7.99 5.67 3.69
N VAL A 23 -6.93 4.87 3.60
CA VAL A 23 -6.88 3.53 4.18
C VAL A 23 -5.76 3.48 5.20
N SER A 24 -6.08 3.05 6.42
CA SER A 24 -5.11 2.77 7.47
C SER A 24 -5.33 1.36 8.00
N LYS A 25 -4.23 0.68 8.36
CA LYS A 25 -4.23 -0.62 9.01
C LYS A 25 -3.22 -0.62 10.15
N ALA A 26 -3.71 -0.90 11.35
CA ALA A 26 -2.87 -1.28 12.46
C ALA A 26 -2.16 -2.60 12.16
N LEU A 27 -0.86 -2.65 12.42
CA LEU A 27 -0.04 -3.85 12.29
C LEU A 27 -0.17 -4.68 13.56
N SER A 28 -0.54 -5.95 13.38
CA SER A 28 -0.50 -6.96 14.43
C SER A 28 0.94 -7.29 14.84
N GLY A 29 1.12 -8.02 15.95
CA GLY A 29 2.45 -8.31 16.49
C GLY A 29 3.42 -8.97 15.50
N ALA A 30 2.93 -9.83 14.61
CA ALA A 30 3.75 -10.43 13.55
C ALA A 30 4.03 -9.44 12.41
N GLU A 31 3.02 -8.69 11.95
CA GLU A 31 3.16 -7.72 10.85
C GLU A 31 4.08 -6.54 11.25
N GLY A 32 4.11 -6.17 12.52
CA GLY A 32 5.01 -5.16 13.07
C GLY A 32 6.49 -5.55 12.97
N ARG A 33 6.80 -6.84 12.84
CA ARG A 33 8.18 -7.35 12.68
C ARG A 33 8.63 -7.40 11.23
N TYR A 34 7.74 -7.19 10.27
CA TYR A 34 8.10 -7.17 8.86
C TYR A 34 9.08 -6.04 8.53
N ALA A 35 9.97 -6.29 7.58
CA ALA A 35 10.81 -5.25 7.01
C ALA A 35 9.94 -4.11 6.41
N PRO A 36 10.43 -2.85 6.38
CA PRO A 36 9.65 -1.70 5.89
C PRO A 36 9.02 -1.92 4.50
N ILE A 37 9.76 -2.55 3.58
CA ILE A 37 9.25 -2.82 2.22
C ILE A 37 8.11 -3.83 2.22
N LYS A 38 8.16 -4.84 3.09
CA LYS A 38 7.08 -5.83 3.27
C LYS A 38 5.85 -5.19 3.93
N LYS A 39 6.03 -4.26 4.87
CA LYS A 39 4.93 -3.47 5.45
C LYS A 39 4.23 -2.61 4.39
N MET A 40 4.98 -2.03 3.46
CA MET A 40 4.40 -1.24 2.37
C MET A 40 3.69 -2.11 1.33
N ALA A 41 4.24 -3.28 1.00
CA ALA A 41 3.53 -4.26 0.17
C ALA A 41 2.21 -4.71 0.85
N LEU A 42 2.22 -4.94 2.16
CA LEU A 42 1.02 -5.24 2.94
C LEU A 42 -0.01 -4.10 2.88
N ALA A 43 0.43 -2.84 3.02
CA ALA A 43 -0.43 -1.67 2.89
C ALA A 43 -1.12 -1.64 1.52
N LEU A 44 -0.36 -1.86 0.45
CA LEU A 44 -0.90 -1.90 -0.92
C LEU A 44 -1.93 -3.02 -1.09
N VAL A 45 -1.65 -4.24 -0.64
CA VAL A 45 -2.59 -5.37 -0.74
C VAL A 45 -3.88 -5.06 0.03
N VAL A 46 -3.77 -4.50 1.23
CA VAL A 46 -4.93 -4.16 2.07
C VAL A 46 -5.77 -3.07 1.41
N THR A 47 -5.14 -2.06 0.83
CA THR A 47 -5.82 -0.97 0.12
C THR A 47 -6.48 -1.45 -1.16
N ALA A 48 -5.78 -2.25 -1.98
CA ALA A 48 -6.35 -2.83 -3.20
C ALA A 48 -7.55 -3.73 -2.88
N ARG A 49 -7.53 -4.47 -1.77
CA ARG A 49 -8.68 -5.28 -1.31
C ARG A 49 -9.85 -4.41 -0.87
N LYS A 50 -9.60 -3.36 -0.06
CA LYS A 50 -10.66 -2.44 0.40
C LYS A 50 -11.26 -1.62 -0.74
N LEU A 51 -10.44 -1.22 -1.71
CA LEU A 51 -10.82 -0.39 -2.85
C LEU A 51 -10.95 -1.21 -4.14
N ARG A 52 -11.27 -2.50 -4.02
CA ARG A 52 -11.32 -3.44 -5.15
C ARG A 52 -12.17 -2.90 -6.30
N LEU A 53 -13.34 -2.34 -6.02
CA LEU A 53 -14.22 -1.76 -7.02
C LEU A 53 -13.54 -0.62 -7.80
N TYR A 54 -12.82 0.27 -7.13
CA TYR A 54 -12.07 1.34 -7.79
C TYR A 54 -10.94 0.80 -8.66
N PHE A 55 -10.17 -0.17 -8.15
CA PHE A 55 -9.05 -0.78 -8.88
C PHE A 55 -9.51 -1.60 -10.10
N LEU A 56 -10.72 -2.15 -10.07
CA LEU A 56 -11.31 -2.88 -11.21
C LEU A 56 -11.94 -1.94 -12.25
N THR A 57 -12.41 -0.76 -11.82
CA THR A 57 -13.14 0.17 -12.70
C THR A 57 -12.19 1.17 -13.37
N TYR A 58 -11.11 1.55 -12.70
CA TYR A 58 -10.19 2.58 -13.17
C TYR A 58 -8.75 2.09 -13.16
N PRO A 59 -7.92 2.53 -14.12
CA PRO A 59 -6.48 2.34 -14.02
C PRO A 59 -5.94 3.14 -12.84
N VAL A 60 -5.41 2.45 -11.83
CA VAL A 60 -4.83 3.08 -10.63
C VAL A 60 -3.32 2.92 -10.66
N GLY A 61 -2.59 4.04 -10.65
CA GLY A 61 -1.15 4.08 -10.46
C GLY A 61 -0.75 4.07 -8.98
N VAL A 62 0.31 3.35 -8.63
CA VAL A 62 0.86 3.34 -7.26
C VAL A 62 2.06 4.26 -7.18
N LYS A 63 1.96 5.33 -6.36
CA LYS A 63 3.10 6.19 -6.02
C LYS A 63 3.71 5.71 -4.70
N THR A 64 5.01 5.42 -4.72
CA THR A 64 5.77 4.91 -3.58
C THR A 64 7.21 5.42 -3.67
N ASN A 65 7.83 5.69 -2.53
CA ASN A 65 9.26 6.02 -2.43
C ASN A 65 10.16 4.76 -2.29
N MET A 66 9.56 3.57 -2.27
CA MET A 66 10.25 2.28 -2.20
C MET A 66 10.08 1.47 -3.48
N PRO A 67 11.04 0.60 -3.84
CA PRO A 67 11.01 -0.25 -5.05
C PRO A 67 10.03 -1.44 -4.90
N LEU A 68 8.74 -1.13 -4.70
CA LEU A 68 7.69 -2.14 -4.49
C LEU A 68 7.53 -3.07 -5.69
N LYS A 69 7.63 -2.54 -6.92
CA LYS A 69 7.49 -3.33 -8.14
C LYS A 69 8.45 -4.52 -8.14
N GLN A 70 9.73 -4.27 -7.88
CA GLN A 70 10.77 -5.32 -7.80
C GLN A 70 10.50 -6.34 -6.69
N THR A 71 9.99 -5.88 -5.54
CA THR A 71 9.68 -6.76 -4.40
C THR A 71 8.46 -7.64 -4.66
N LEU A 72 7.49 -7.17 -5.45
CA LEU A 72 6.30 -7.93 -5.83
C LEU A 72 6.60 -8.90 -6.98
N GLU A 73 7.48 -8.52 -7.91
CA GLU A 73 7.91 -9.35 -9.03
C GLU A 73 8.93 -10.43 -8.61
N SER A 74 9.73 -10.17 -7.58
CA SER A 74 10.64 -11.14 -6.97
C SER A 74 10.43 -11.18 -5.45
N PRO A 75 9.60 -12.11 -4.94
CA PRO A 75 9.28 -12.18 -3.53
C PRO A 75 10.55 -12.44 -2.70
N ILE A 76 10.93 -11.49 -1.86
CA ILE A 76 11.96 -11.72 -0.82
C ILE A 76 11.40 -12.79 0.13
N PRO A 77 12.10 -13.91 0.39
CA PRO A 77 11.58 -15.00 1.22
C PRO A 77 11.01 -14.49 2.54
N LEU A 78 9.80 -14.94 2.90
CA LEU A 78 9.19 -14.69 4.20
C LEU A 78 9.88 -15.55 5.27
N GLY A 79 11.09 -15.18 5.66
CA GLY A 79 11.82 -15.84 6.73
C GLY A 79 13.23 -15.30 6.86
N ALA A 80 13.40 -14.30 7.71
CA ALA A 80 14.64 -13.99 8.41
C ALA A 80 14.22 -13.33 9.73
#